data_AF-A0A818H194-F1
#
_entry.id   AF-A0A818H194-F1
#
_cell.length_a   1.000
_cell.length_b   1.000
_cell.length_c   1.000
_cell.angle_alpha   90.00
_cell.angle_beta   90.00
_cell.angle_gamma   90.00
#
_symmetry.space_group_name_H-M   'P 1'
#
loop_
_entity.id
_entity.type
_entity.pdbx_description
1 polymer ?
#
loop_
_entity_poly.entity_id
_entity_poly.type
_entity_poly.pdbx_seq_one_letter_code
_entity_poly.pdbx_strand_id
1 'polypeptide(L)'
;MLEAKLTHYSPIAGQVAGIINLICRSLINNVNWDEAVSSAFATPRLHNDVQSILLRHHRWADPAVETHVAYAPTVLHAALHHIAVSKNAAQAMASVDSKNKVYCLPIIGILAGARWGIPLETYKDNINDSQLVTLREASTKLTATWKQKTDQPYN
;
A
#
# COMPACT_ATOMS: atom_id res chain seq x y z
N MET A 1 5.02 12.93 3.18
CA MET A 1 4.86 12.50 4.58
C MET A 1 6.11 12.84 5.36
N LEU A 2 5.97 13.35 6.59
CA LEU A 2 7.11 13.75 7.42
C LEU A 2 7.78 12.54 8.08
N GLU A 3 6.99 11.51 8.38
CA GLU A 3 7.39 10.27 9.03
C GLU A 3 8.42 9.50 8.20
N ALA A 4 8.26 9.44 6.87
CA ALA A 4 9.22 8.80 5.99
C ALA A 4 10.61 9.47 6.03
N LYS A 5 10.67 10.77 6.31
CA LYS A 5 11.93 11.52 6.42
C LYS A 5 12.73 11.17 7.67
N LEU A 6 12.11 10.53 8.66
CA LEU A 6 12.80 10.11 9.90
C LEU A 6 13.90 9.09 9.61
N THR A 7 13.72 8.24 8.59
CA THR A 7 14.69 7.18 8.23
C THR A 7 15.18 7.27 6.79
N HIS A 8 14.48 8.00 5.92
CA HIS A 8 14.84 8.16 4.52
C HIS A 8 14.79 9.65 4.12
N TYR A 9 15.95 10.30 4.05
CA TYR A 9 16.06 11.69 3.55
C TYR A 9 15.96 11.75 2.01
N SER A 10 14.91 11.14 1.45
CA SER A 10 14.65 11.07 0.02
C SER A 10 13.22 11.54 -0.30
N PRO A 11 13.04 12.57 -1.15
CA PRO A 11 11.72 12.99 -1.62
C PRO A 11 10.93 11.86 -2.29
N ILE A 12 11.61 10.97 -3.02
CA ILE A 12 11.00 9.85 -3.74
C ILE A 12 10.35 8.86 -2.78
N ALA A 13 11.03 8.51 -1.69
CA ALA A 13 10.46 7.63 -0.66
C ALA A 13 9.20 8.25 -0.02
N GLY A 14 9.24 9.57 0.23
CA GLY A 14 8.08 10.32 0.73
C GLY A 14 6.89 10.34 -0.24
N GLN A 15 7.14 10.38 -1.55
CA GLN A 15 6.09 10.32 -2.58
C GLN A 15 5.46 8.93 -2.65
N VAL A 16 6.28 7.86 -2.67
CA VAL A 16 5.79 6.47 -2.67
C VAL A 16 4.89 6.20 -1.46
N ALA A 17 5.37 6.59 -0.27
CA ALA A 17 4.60 6.39 0.96
C ALA A 17 3.30 7.23 0.95
N GLY A 18 3.32 8.44 0.38
CA GLY A 18 2.14 9.27 0.16
C GLY A 18 1.11 8.62 -0.77
N ILE A 19 1.55 8.08 -1.91
CA ILE A 19 0.69 7.40 -2.88
C ILE A 19 -0.01 6.20 -2.24
N ILE A 20 0.73 5.34 -1.53
CA ILE A 20 0.16 4.16 -0.85
C ILE A 20 -0.94 4.59 0.13
N ASN A 21 -0.67 5.60 0.95
CA ASN A 21 -1.65 6.11 1.92
C ASN A 21 -2.89 6.69 1.23
N LEU A 22 -2.75 7.42 0.12
CA LEU A 22 -3.89 7.92 -0.65
C LEU A 22 -4.74 6.78 -1.21
N ILE A 23 -4.11 5.77 -1.82
CA ILE A 23 -4.81 4.59 -2.34
C ILE A 23 -5.56 3.87 -1.21
N CYS A 24 -4.91 3.60 -0.07
CA CYS A 24 -5.55 2.95 1.07
C CYS A 24 -6.78 3.69 1.56
N ARG A 25 -6.70 5.02 1.70
CA ARG A 25 -7.82 5.85 2.14
C ARG A 25 -8.99 5.79 1.17
N SER A 26 -8.70 5.89 -0.13
CA SER A 26 -9.73 5.78 -1.17
C SER A 26 -10.42 4.41 -1.12
N LEU A 27 -9.64 3.32 -1.00
CA LEU A 27 -10.19 1.96 -0.93
C LEU A 27 -11.04 1.73 0.32
N ILE A 28 -10.61 2.24 1.49
CA ILE A 28 -11.39 2.19 2.74
C ILE A 28 -12.74 2.92 2.58
N ASN A 29 -12.78 3.96 1.75
CA ASN A 29 -13.99 4.71 1.40
C ASN A 29 -14.77 4.09 0.23
N ASN A 30 -14.53 2.83 -0.12
CA ASN A 30 -15.18 2.10 -1.21
C ASN A 30 -14.98 2.70 -2.61
N VAL A 31 -13.94 3.53 -2.82
CA VAL A 31 -13.54 3.93 -4.17
C VAL A 31 -12.98 2.71 -4.89
N ASN A 32 -13.36 2.52 -6.16
CA ASN A 32 -12.86 1.40 -6.95
C ASN A 32 -11.34 1.51 -7.20
N TRP A 33 -10.70 0.39 -7.55
CA TRP A 33 -9.25 0.31 -7.67
C TRP A 33 -8.65 1.31 -8.67
N ASP A 34 -9.19 1.37 -9.89
CA ASP A 34 -8.61 2.17 -10.97
C ASP A 34 -8.70 3.67 -10.65
N GLU A 35 -9.82 4.10 -10.06
CA GLU A 35 -10.02 5.48 -9.60
C GLU A 35 -9.12 5.82 -8.40
N ALA A 36 -8.99 4.91 -7.43
CA ALA A 36 -8.12 5.09 -6.26
C ALA A 36 -6.65 5.27 -6.66
N VAL A 37 -6.16 4.43 -7.60
CA VAL A 37 -4.80 4.55 -8.14
C VAL A 37 -4.66 5.84 -8.93
N SER A 38 -5.54 6.10 -9.91
CA SER A 38 -5.43 7.28 -10.77
C SER A 38 -5.44 8.59 -9.96
N SER A 39 -6.31 8.68 -8.95
CA SER A 39 -6.40 9.86 -8.06
C SER A 39 -5.14 10.04 -7.21
N ALA A 40 -4.54 8.96 -6.71
CA ALA A 40 -3.31 9.05 -5.93
C ALA A 40 -2.13 9.56 -6.78
N PHE A 41 -2.05 9.16 -8.04
CA PHE A 41 -1.02 9.60 -8.99
C PHE A 41 -1.28 11.00 -9.59
N ALA A 42 -2.46 11.59 -9.39
CA ALA A 42 -2.75 12.98 -9.74
C ALA A 42 -2.06 14.01 -8.81
N THR A 43 -1.32 13.52 -7.81
CA THR A 43 -0.49 14.36 -6.92
C THR A 43 0.49 15.20 -7.75
N PRO A 44 0.58 16.52 -7.53
CA PRO A 44 1.48 17.37 -8.31
C PRO A 44 2.95 17.08 -7.98
N ARG A 45 3.82 17.29 -8.98
CA ARG A 45 5.30 17.23 -8.84
C ARG A 45 5.84 15.87 -8.39
N LEU A 46 5.23 14.77 -8.85
CA LEU A 46 5.82 13.44 -8.69
C LEU A 46 7.13 13.34 -9.47
N HIS A 47 8.08 12.60 -8.91
CA HIS A 47 9.31 12.24 -9.60
C HIS A 47 8.98 11.34 -10.80
N ASN A 48 9.74 11.46 -11.89
CA ASN A 48 9.50 10.73 -13.14
C ASN A 48 9.40 9.20 -12.93
N ASP A 49 10.32 8.62 -12.15
CA ASP A 49 10.29 7.19 -11.80
C ASP A 49 8.98 6.79 -11.14
N VAL A 50 8.45 7.61 -10.24
CA VAL A 50 7.17 7.36 -9.58
C VAL A 50 6.04 7.50 -10.59
N GLN A 51 6.00 8.62 -11.34
CA GLN A 51 4.94 8.88 -12.32
C GLN A 51 4.83 7.76 -13.38
N SER A 52 5.97 7.19 -13.82
CA SER A 52 6.02 6.13 -14.82
C SER A 52 5.28 4.84 -14.42
N ILE A 53 5.09 4.62 -13.11
CA ILE A 53 4.44 3.42 -12.56
C ILE A 53 2.98 3.34 -12.99
N LEU A 54 2.26 4.48 -13.00
CA LEU A 54 0.84 4.53 -13.36
C LEU A 54 0.60 3.87 -14.71
N LEU A 55 1.48 4.13 -15.68
CA LEU A 55 1.36 3.62 -17.05
C LEU A 55 1.67 2.12 -17.18
N ARG A 56 2.31 1.50 -16.18
CA ARG A 56 2.96 0.18 -16.34
C ARG A 56 2.43 -0.90 -15.39
N HIS A 57 1.86 -0.51 -14.25
CA HIS A 57 1.55 -1.46 -13.18
C HIS A 57 0.60 -2.60 -13.56
N HIS A 58 -0.32 -2.43 -14.51
CA HIS A 58 -1.19 -3.53 -14.96
C HIS A 58 -0.50 -4.54 -15.91
N ARG A 59 0.73 -4.27 -16.38
CA ARG A 59 1.35 -5.06 -17.45
C ARG A 59 2.30 -6.14 -16.92
N TRP A 60 3.24 -5.77 -16.06
CA TRP A 60 4.31 -6.66 -15.61
C TRP A 60 4.70 -6.37 -14.16
N ALA A 61 5.09 -7.41 -13.43
CA ALA A 61 5.56 -7.31 -12.05
C ALA A 61 7.00 -6.79 -11.91
N ASP A 62 7.70 -6.61 -13.03
CA ASP A 62 9.12 -6.28 -13.05
C ASP A 62 9.39 -4.81 -12.77
N PRO A 63 10.56 -4.45 -12.21
CA PRO A 63 10.87 -3.09 -11.79
C PRO A 63 10.57 -2.06 -12.88
N ALA A 64 9.91 -0.96 -12.51
CA ALA A 64 9.79 0.19 -13.40
C ALA A 64 11.17 0.81 -13.72
N VAL A 65 12.11 0.65 -12.78
CA VAL A 65 13.50 1.12 -12.86
C VAL A 65 14.44 0.02 -12.37
N GLU A 66 15.30 -0.48 -13.24
CA GLU A 66 16.34 -1.47 -12.90
C GLU A 66 17.50 -0.80 -12.15
N THR A 67 17.34 -0.65 -10.84
CA THR A 67 18.37 -0.10 -9.95
C THR A 67 18.66 -1.04 -8.80
N HIS A 68 17.70 -1.20 -7.89
CA HIS A 68 17.81 -2.06 -6.71
C HIS A 68 16.44 -2.65 -6.38
N VAL A 69 16.40 -3.89 -5.90
CA VAL A 69 15.15 -4.59 -5.57
C VAL A 69 14.34 -3.93 -4.45
N ALA A 70 15.02 -3.17 -3.56
CA ALA A 70 14.40 -2.36 -2.52
C ALA A 70 14.23 -0.87 -2.87
N TYR A 71 14.45 -0.49 -4.14
CA TYR A 71 14.21 0.89 -4.58
C TYR A 71 12.72 1.22 -4.49
N ALA A 72 12.35 2.31 -3.80
CA ALA A 72 10.95 2.56 -3.44
C ALA A 72 9.98 2.59 -4.64
N PRO A 73 10.29 3.21 -5.79
CA PRO A 73 9.47 3.12 -7.01
C PRO A 73 9.31 1.69 -7.54
N THR A 74 10.38 0.88 -7.51
CA THR A 74 10.35 -0.53 -7.91
C THR A 74 9.43 -1.35 -7.02
N VAL A 75 9.52 -1.13 -5.70
CA VAL A 75 8.68 -1.82 -4.71
C VAL A 75 7.22 -1.42 -4.89
N LEU A 76 6.93 -0.13 -5.12
CA LEU A 76 5.58 0.36 -5.39
C LEU A 76 5.01 -0.26 -6.68
N HIS A 77 5.80 -0.29 -7.76
CA HIS A 77 5.36 -0.88 -9.03
C HIS A 77 4.95 -2.34 -8.88
N ALA A 78 5.82 -3.15 -8.26
CA ALA A 78 5.55 -4.56 -8.02
C ALA A 78 4.28 -4.74 -7.16
N ALA A 79 4.14 -3.96 -6.08
CA ALA A 79 2.96 -4.06 -5.21
C ALA A 79 1.66 -3.74 -5.97
N LEU A 80 1.64 -2.65 -6.74
CA LEU A 80 0.46 -2.26 -7.53
C LEU A 80 0.12 -3.30 -8.59
N HIS A 81 1.12 -3.91 -9.22
CA HIS A 81 0.90 -5.00 -10.18
C HIS A 81 0.22 -6.20 -9.54
N HIS A 82 0.77 -6.72 -8.45
CA HIS A 82 0.23 -7.90 -7.76
C HIS A 82 -1.20 -7.66 -7.28
N ILE A 83 -1.54 -6.45 -6.82
CA ILE A 83 -2.92 -6.10 -6.45
C ILE A 83 -3.82 -5.97 -7.68
N ALA A 84 -3.36 -5.36 -8.77
CA ALA A 84 -4.14 -5.16 -9.99
C ALA A 84 -4.58 -6.48 -10.63
N VAL A 85 -3.71 -7.49 -10.65
CA VAL A 85 -3.99 -8.79 -11.31
C VAL A 85 -4.69 -9.81 -10.41
N SER A 86 -4.86 -9.51 -9.12
CA SER A 86 -5.44 -10.43 -8.14
C SER A 86 -6.92 -10.16 -7.90
N LYS A 87 -7.66 -11.21 -7.53
CA LYS A 87 -9.10 -11.12 -7.22
C LYS A 87 -9.41 -11.02 -5.74
N ASN A 88 -8.44 -11.35 -4.88
CA ASN A 88 -8.57 -11.32 -3.43
C ASN A 88 -7.20 -11.20 -2.75
N ALA A 89 -7.20 -10.96 -1.45
CA ALA A 89 -5.98 -10.78 -0.65
C ALA A 89 -5.05 -12.00 -0.68
N ALA A 90 -5.61 -13.21 -0.60
CA ALA A 90 -4.84 -14.45 -0.61
C ALA A 90 -4.07 -14.63 -1.93
N GLN A 91 -4.74 -14.38 -3.08
CA GLN A 91 -4.10 -14.40 -4.39
C GLN A 91 -2.99 -13.35 -4.50
N ALA A 92 -3.24 -12.13 -4.04
CA ALA A 92 -2.23 -11.06 -4.10
C ALA A 92 -0.96 -11.43 -3.33
N MET A 93 -1.11 -11.93 -2.09
CA MET A 93 0.01 -12.37 -1.27
C MET A 93 0.75 -13.58 -1.86
N ALA A 94 0.01 -14.56 -2.40
CA ALA A 94 0.58 -15.76 -2.99
C ALA A 94 1.25 -15.52 -4.35
N SER A 95 0.91 -14.42 -5.04
CA SER A 95 1.45 -14.11 -6.37
C SER A 95 2.90 -13.62 -6.37
N VAL A 96 3.47 -13.35 -5.19
CA VAL A 96 4.84 -12.86 -5.05
C VAL A 96 5.81 -14.02 -4.94
N ASP A 97 6.77 -14.12 -5.87
CA ASP A 97 7.91 -15.03 -5.71
C ASP A 97 8.83 -14.52 -4.59
N SER A 98 8.95 -15.34 -3.54
CA SER A 98 9.71 -15.05 -2.31
C SER A 98 11.21 -14.89 -2.54
N LYS A 99 11.74 -15.23 -3.73
CA LYS A 99 13.19 -15.14 -3.98
C LYS A 99 13.70 -13.72 -4.30
N ASN A 100 12.89 -12.85 -4.88
CA ASN A 100 13.36 -11.54 -5.39
C ASN A 100 12.48 -10.33 -5.08
N LYS A 101 11.24 -10.52 -4.61
CA LYS A 101 10.25 -9.42 -4.48
C LYS A 101 9.73 -9.24 -3.04
N VAL A 102 10.47 -9.74 -2.04
CA VAL A 102 10.05 -9.71 -0.62
C VAL A 102 9.73 -8.31 -0.09
N TYR A 103 10.38 -7.26 -0.62
CA TYR A 103 10.18 -5.89 -0.16
C TYR A 103 8.78 -5.33 -0.45
N CYS A 104 8.05 -5.86 -1.44
CA CYS A 104 6.70 -5.38 -1.77
C CYS A 104 5.60 -6.06 -0.95
N LEU A 105 5.88 -7.20 -0.30
CA LEU A 105 4.91 -7.97 0.48
C LEU A 105 4.18 -7.14 1.55
N PRO A 106 4.85 -6.29 2.36
CA PRO A 106 4.15 -5.46 3.34
C PRO A 106 3.17 -4.48 2.68
N ILE A 107 3.54 -3.90 1.54
CA ILE A 107 2.68 -2.95 0.80
C ILE A 107 1.49 -3.68 0.17
N ILE A 108 1.72 -4.89 -0.37
CA ILE A 108 0.63 -5.75 -0.86
C ILE A 108 -0.33 -6.07 0.28
N GLY A 109 0.15 -6.45 1.47
CA GLY A 109 -0.70 -6.72 2.62
C GLY A 109 -1.56 -5.53 3.04
N ILE A 110 -0.96 -4.33 3.07
CA ILE A 110 -1.65 -3.07 3.38
C ILE A 110 -2.75 -2.77 2.34
N LEU A 111 -2.42 -2.83 1.04
CA LEU A 111 -3.37 -2.55 -0.04
C LEU A 111 -4.46 -3.62 -0.12
N ALA A 112 -4.12 -4.90 0.06
CA ALA A 112 -5.06 -6.00 0.08
C ALA A 112 -6.03 -5.89 1.25
N GLY A 113 -5.54 -5.53 2.44
CA GLY A 113 -6.37 -5.26 3.61
C GLY A 113 -7.34 -4.10 3.39
N ALA A 114 -6.87 -3.00 2.78
CA ALA A 114 -7.73 -1.87 2.44
C ALA A 114 -8.77 -2.20 1.36
N ARG A 115 -8.42 -3.00 0.35
CA ARG A 115 -9.28 -3.30 -0.80
C ARG A 115 -10.34 -4.37 -0.50
N TRP A 116 -9.95 -5.45 0.18
CA TRP A 116 -10.79 -6.65 0.33
C TRP A 116 -11.14 -6.97 1.77
N GLY A 117 -10.48 -6.34 2.73
CA GLY A 117 -10.45 -6.83 4.11
C GLY A 117 -9.64 -8.12 4.21
N ILE A 118 -9.00 -8.30 5.37
CA ILE A 118 -8.29 -9.53 5.71
C ILE A 118 -8.81 -9.95 7.08
N PRO A 119 -9.48 -11.11 7.20
CA PRO A 119 -9.86 -11.64 8.50
C PRO A 119 -8.60 -11.87 9.33
N LEU A 120 -8.60 -11.36 10.55
CA LEU A 120 -7.43 -11.46 11.42
C LEU A 120 -7.04 -12.93 11.71
N GLU A 121 -8.04 -13.80 11.77
CA GLU A 121 -7.86 -15.25 11.97
C GLU A 121 -7.06 -15.92 10.85
N THR A 122 -7.00 -15.32 9.65
CA THR A 122 -6.25 -15.86 8.50
C THR A 122 -4.75 -15.99 8.79
N TYR A 123 -4.19 -15.18 9.69
CA TYR A 123 -2.76 -15.15 9.97
C TYR A 123 -2.42 -15.35 11.45
N LYS A 124 -3.40 -15.77 12.26
CA LYS A 124 -3.22 -15.91 13.71
C LYS A 124 -2.09 -16.87 14.10
N ASP A 125 -1.84 -17.91 13.30
CA ASP A 125 -0.80 -18.90 13.58
C ASP A 125 0.61 -18.37 13.26
N ASN A 126 0.71 -17.24 12.54
CA ASN A 126 1.97 -16.60 12.16
C ASN A 126 2.36 -15.44 13.11
N ILE A 127 1.53 -15.14 14.10
CA ILE A 127 1.75 -14.05 15.07
C ILE A 127 1.48 -14.57 16.48
N ASN A 128 2.20 -14.06 17.48
CA ASN A 128 1.92 -14.42 18.87
C ASN A 128 0.72 -13.62 19.43
N ASP A 129 0.17 -14.07 20.57
CA ASP A 129 -0.98 -13.43 21.20
C ASP A 129 -0.77 -11.93 21.50
N SER A 130 0.44 -11.55 21.90
CA SER A 130 0.77 -10.15 22.17
C SER A 130 0.72 -9.29 20.91
N GLN A 131 1.20 -9.80 19.77
CA GLN A 131 1.10 -9.14 18.48
C GLN A 131 -0.35 -9.03 18.02
N LEU A 132 -1.14 -10.10 18.19
CA LEU A 132 -2.56 -10.13 17.86
C LEU A 132 -3.34 -9.05 18.63
N VAL A 133 -3.13 -8.96 19.94
CA VAL A 133 -3.74 -7.92 20.79
C VAL A 133 -3.34 -6.53 20.32
N THR A 134 -2.04 -6.31 20.09
CA THR A 134 -1.51 -5.01 19.64
C THR A 134 -2.13 -4.58 18.31
N LEU A 135 -2.22 -5.49 17.34
CA LEU A 135 -2.81 -5.22 16.03
C LEU A 135 -4.31 -4.89 16.14
N ARG A 136 -5.05 -5.61 16.98
CA ARG A 136 -6.46 -5.33 17.26
C ARG A 136 -6.63 -3.94 17.85
N GLU A 137 -5.90 -3.63 18.92
CA GLU A 137 -6.00 -2.33 19.59
C GLU A 137 -5.63 -1.16 18.66
N ALA A 138 -4.54 -1.30 17.91
CA ALA A 138 -4.11 -0.29 16.95
C ALA A 138 -5.17 -0.06 15.87
N SER A 139 -5.70 -1.14 15.29
CA SER A 139 -6.76 -1.06 14.27
C SER A 139 -8.03 -0.39 14.82
N THR A 140 -8.46 -0.75 16.03
CA THR A 140 -9.62 -0.13 16.69
C THR A 140 -9.41 1.35 16.93
N LYS A 141 -8.26 1.76 17.48
CA LYS A 141 -7.94 3.18 17.75
C LYS A 141 -7.85 3.99 16.45
N LEU A 142 -7.21 3.45 15.42
CA LEU A 142 -7.11 4.09 14.10
C LEU A 142 -8.49 4.25 13.45
N THR A 143 -9.35 3.23 13.53
CA THR A 143 -10.72 3.28 13.01
C THR A 143 -11.57 4.31 13.73
N ALA A 144 -11.49 4.37 15.07
CA ALA A 144 -12.21 5.36 15.86
C ALA A 144 -11.78 6.78 15.49
N THR A 145 -10.46 7.00 15.37
CA THR A 145 -9.89 8.30 14.97
C THR A 145 -10.30 8.70 13.54
N TRP A 146 -10.37 7.73 12.63
CA TRP A 146 -10.80 7.96 11.25
C TRP A 146 -12.25 8.44 11.19
N LYS A 147 -13.17 7.72 11.85
CA LYS A 147 -14.60 8.09 11.90
C LYS A 147 -14.83 9.48 12.48
N GLN A 148 -14.14 9.81 13.58
CA GLN A 148 -14.22 11.16 14.17
C GLN A 148 -13.85 12.26 13.19
N LYS A 149 -12.88 12.03 12.30
CA LYS A 149 -12.46 13.02 11.30
C LYS A 149 -13.36 13.09 10.08
N THR A 150 -14.02 12.00 9.70
CA THR A 150 -14.98 12.00 8.58
C THR A 150 -16.33 12.61 8.98
N ASP A 151 -16.69 12.52 10.26
CA ASP A 151 -17.97 13.01 10.79
C ASP A 151 -17.92 14.50 11.20
N GLN A 152 -16.73 15.10 11.26
CA GLN A 152 -16.57 16.55 11.43
C GLN A 152 -16.58 17.24 10.07
N PRO A 153 -17.51 18.18 9.79
CA PRO A 153 -17.40 19.01 8.60
C PRO A 153 -16.06 19.76 8.65
N TYR A 154 -15.34 19.79 7.52
CA TYR A 154 -14.12 20.57 7.40
C TYR A 154 -14.43 22.04 7.75
N ASN A 155 -13.96 22.50 8.91
CA ASN A 155 -13.94 23.92 9.29
C ASN A 155 -12.78 24.63 8.61
#